data_AF-A0A927NQJ0-F1
#
_entry.id   AF-A0A927NQJ0-F1
#
_cell.length_a   1.000
_cell.length_b   1.000
_cell.length_c   1.000
_cell.angle_alpha   90.00
_cell.angle_beta   90.00
_cell.angle_gamma   90.00
#
_symmetry.space_group_name_H-M   'P 1'
#
loop_
_entity.id
_entity.type
_entity.pdbx_description
1 polymer ?
#
loop_
_entity_poly.entity_id
_entity_poly.type
_entity_poly.pdbx_seq_one_letter_code
_entity_poly.pdbx_strand_id
1 'polypeptide(L)'
;MSNAIKLPEILKELIEEHNLKPEQLAIETTIPIANIYQYLSDAHLPNFENFVKLLYHFNCSADYLLGLVEFPPNEILHPVLPFHERLRAILKEKKMSQNQLRLRLEASTSVMYKWTSGKSFPLLESLVRIANALDCSVDYLIGRVR
;
A
#
# COMPACT_ATOMS: atom_id res chain seq x y z
N MET A 1 -10.24 5.63 -14.95
CA MET A 1 -8.82 5.67 -15.30
C MET A 1 -8.12 4.64 -14.44
N SER A 2 -7.58 3.57 -15.04
CA SER A 2 -6.74 2.62 -14.32
C SER A 2 -5.40 3.29 -14.06
N ASN A 3 -5.22 3.87 -12.87
CA ASN A 3 -3.87 4.28 -12.47
C ASN A 3 -3.09 3.00 -12.21
N ALA A 4 -2.24 2.63 -13.16
CA ALA A 4 -1.25 1.58 -12.97
C ALA A 4 -0.34 1.99 -11.79
N ILE A 5 -0.02 1.03 -10.93
CA ILE A 5 0.94 1.24 -9.84
C ILE A 5 2.31 1.50 -10.47
N LYS A 6 2.96 2.61 -10.10
CA LYS A 6 4.30 3.00 -10.60
C LYS A 6 5.42 2.76 -9.59
N LEU A 7 5.20 1.82 -8.67
CA LEU A 7 6.15 1.52 -7.59
C LEU A 7 7.55 1.16 -8.12
N PRO A 8 7.71 0.35 -9.18
CA PRO A 8 9.05 0.05 -9.72
C PRO A 8 9.84 1.29 -10.12
N GLU A 9 9.20 2.26 -10.77
CA GLU A 9 9.83 3.51 -11.21
C GLU A 9 10.16 4.41 -10.01
N ILE A 10 9.18 4.65 -9.13
CA ILE A 10 9.38 5.49 -7.94
C ILE A 10 10.44 4.91 -7.01
N LEU A 11 10.51 3.58 -6.89
CA LEU A 11 11.53 2.92 -6.08
C LEU A 11 12.95 3.11 -6.65
N LYS A 12 13.11 3.12 -7.99
CA LYS A 12 14.41 3.42 -8.61
C LYS A 12 14.83 4.86 -8.31
N GLU A 13 13.92 5.81 -8.50
CA GLU A 13 14.15 7.23 -8.22
C GLU A 13 14.57 7.43 -6.76
N LEU A 14 13.84 6.84 -5.81
CA LEU A 14 14.18 6.93 -4.39
C LEU A 14 15.56 6.35 -4.04
N ILE A 15 15.96 5.24 -4.66
CA ILE A 15 17.29 4.65 -4.47
C ILE A 15 18.38 5.60 -4.99
N GLU A 16 18.18 6.19 -6.17
CA GLU A 16 19.12 7.12 -6.78
C GLU A 16 19.24 8.42 -5.97
N GLU A 17 18.11 9.02 -5.58
CA GLU A 17 18.06 10.25 -4.77
C GLU A 17 18.79 10.11 -3.42
N HIS A 18 18.68 8.93 -2.78
CA HIS A 18 19.34 8.63 -1.51
C HIS A 18 20.78 8.12 -1.69
N ASN A 19 21.32 8.05 -2.91
CA ASN A 19 22.63 7.48 -3.23
C ASN A 19 22.81 6.05 -2.68
N LEU A 20 21.74 5.26 -2.68
CA LEU A 20 21.73 3.89 -2.17
C LEU A 20 22.11 2.89 -3.26
N LYS A 21 22.61 1.73 -2.84
CA LYS A 21 22.70 0.53 -3.67
C LYS A 21 21.57 -0.43 -3.31
N PRO A 22 21.05 -1.24 -4.25
CA PRO A 22 20.04 -2.26 -3.94
C PRO A 22 20.42 -3.19 -2.77
N GLU A 23 21.71 -3.54 -2.64
CA GLU A 23 22.23 -4.35 -1.54
C GLU A 23 22.10 -3.65 -0.19
N GLN A 24 22.37 -2.34 -0.16
CA GLN A 24 22.23 -1.53 1.05
C GLN A 24 20.76 -1.44 1.47
N LEU A 25 19.87 -1.16 0.50
CA LEU A 25 18.43 -1.15 0.73
C LEU A 25 17.92 -2.48 1.29
N ALA A 26 18.39 -3.61 0.75
CA ALA A 26 18.03 -4.95 1.23
C ALA A 26 18.45 -5.17 2.70
N ILE A 27 19.66 -4.74 3.08
CA ILE A 27 20.16 -4.83 4.46
C ILE A 27 19.31 -3.97 5.39
N GLU A 28 19.10 -2.71 5.05
CA GLU A 28 18.40 -1.74 5.91
C GLU A 28 16.91 -2.04 6.08
N THR A 29 16.26 -2.55 5.03
CA THR A 29 14.85 -2.93 5.06
C THR A 29 14.62 -4.36 5.56
N THR A 30 15.67 -5.18 5.66
CA THR A 30 15.59 -6.65 5.86
C THR A 30 14.81 -7.40 4.78
N ILE A 31 14.64 -6.81 3.60
CA ILE A 31 14.01 -7.44 2.44
C ILE A 31 15.08 -8.27 1.71
N PRO A 32 14.81 -9.53 1.31
CA PRO A 32 15.76 -10.30 0.52
C PRO A 32 16.18 -9.54 -0.75
N ILE A 33 17.47 -9.49 -1.04
CA ILE A 33 18.01 -8.77 -2.22
C ILE A 33 17.36 -9.21 -3.54
N ALA A 34 17.01 -10.50 -3.67
CA ALA A 34 16.29 -11.01 -4.83
C ALA A 34 14.92 -10.33 -5.01
N ASN A 35 14.19 -10.05 -3.92
CA ASN A 35 12.93 -9.35 -3.98
C ASN A 35 13.12 -7.89 -4.39
N ILE A 36 14.15 -7.21 -3.88
CA ILE A 36 14.48 -5.83 -4.30
C ILE A 36 14.69 -5.79 -5.82
N TYR A 37 15.51 -6.68 -6.38
CA TYR A 37 15.71 -6.74 -7.83
C TYR A 37 14.43 -7.06 -8.61
N GLN A 38 13.55 -7.95 -8.08
CA GLN A 38 12.25 -8.21 -8.70
C GLN A 38 11.33 -6.99 -8.71
N TYR A 39 11.38 -6.14 -7.67
CA TYR A 39 10.61 -4.90 -7.59
C TYR A 39 11.14 -3.89 -8.61
N LEU A 40 12.46 -3.76 -8.71
CA LEU A 40 13.09 -2.84 -9.67
C LEU A 40 12.93 -3.28 -11.12
N SER A 41 12.86 -4.58 -11.40
CA SER A 41 12.63 -5.09 -12.76
C SER A 41 11.16 -5.17 -13.16
N ASP A 42 10.24 -4.69 -12.31
CA ASP A 42 8.78 -4.84 -12.49
C ASP A 42 8.34 -6.30 -12.69
N ALA A 43 9.13 -7.25 -12.18
CA ALA A 43 8.76 -8.67 -12.25
C ALA A 43 7.66 -8.99 -11.24
N HIS A 44 7.69 -8.37 -10.06
CA HIS A 44 6.72 -8.55 -9.00
C HIS A 44 6.56 -7.27 -8.18
N LEU A 45 5.36 -7.02 -7.66
CA LEU A 45 5.15 -5.98 -6.65
C LEU A 45 5.45 -6.51 -5.24
N PRO A 46 5.85 -5.65 -4.29
CA PRO A 46 6.01 -6.07 -2.91
C PRO A 46 4.69 -6.53 -2.30
N ASN A 47 4.77 -7.54 -1.44
CA ASN A 47 3.67 -7.83 -0.52
C ASN A 47 3.52 -6.68 0.48
N PHE A 48 2.44 -6.68 1.26
CA PHE A 48 2.17 -5.58 2.19
C PHE A 48 3.28 -5.36 3.23
N GLU A 49 3.88 -6.43 3.76
CA GLU A 49 4.94 -6.29 4.76
C GLU A 49 6.17 -5.59 4.18
N ASN A 50 6.63 -6.01 3.00
CA ASN A 50 7.76 -5.40 2.32
C ASN A 50 7.42 -3.98 1.84
N PHE A 51 6.18 -3.74 1.42
CA PHE A 51 5.70 -2.39 1.11
C PHE A 51 5.83 -1.46 2.33
N VAL A 52 5.36 -1.89 3.51
CA VAL A 52 5.48 -1.10 4.75
C VAL A 52 6.94 -0.84 5.14
N LYS A 53 7.83 -1.84 4.96
CA LYS A 53 9.27 -1.66 5.19
C LYS A 53 9.85 -0.55 4.30
N LEU A 54 9.46 -0.51 3.02
CA LEU A 54 9.88 0.55 2.09
C LEU A 54 9.33 1.92 2.51
N LEU A 55 8.05 2.01 2.91
CA LEU A 55 7.45 3.26 3.38
C LEU A 55 8.18 3.86 4.59
N TYR A 56 8.60 3.01 5.52
CA TYR A 56 9.34 3.46 6.70
C TYR A 56 10.79 3.80 6.40
N HIS A 57 11.46 3.03 5.55
CA HIS A 57 12.85 3.30 5.18
C HIS A 57 12.98 4.64 4.44
N PHE A 58 12.13 4.90 3.44
CA PHE A 58 12.15 6.17 2.69
C PHE A 58 11.36 7.30 3.35
N ASN A 59 10.71 7.03 4.50
CA ASN A 59 9.82 7.97 5.19
C ASN A 59 8.81 8.66 4.24
N CYS A 60 8.18 7.89 3.35
CA CYS A 60 7.29 8.41 2.32
C CYS A 60 5.85 7.91 2.48
N SER A 61 4.90 8.61 1.86
CA SER A 61 3.48 8.22 1.86
C SER A 61 3.23 7.00 0.99
N ALA A 62 2.21 6.21 1.31
CA ALA A 62 1.79 5.07 0.49
C ALA A 62 1.37 5.49 -0.92
N ASP A 63 0.62 6.59 -1.03
CA ASP A 63 0.15 7.10 -2.32
C ASP A 63 1.31 7.50 -3.23
N TYR A 64 2.35 8.15 -2.68
CA TYR A 64 3.55 8.52 -3.43
C TYR A 64 4.33 7.30 -3.92
N LEU A 65 4.64 6.33 -3.05
CA LEU A 65 5.39 5.14 -3.45
C LEU A 65 4.62 4.28 -4.47
N LEU A 66 3.28 4.34 -4.46
CA LEU A 66 2.44 3.67 -5.46
C LEU A 66 2.29 4.47 -6.77
N GLY A 67 2.79 5.71 -6.83
CA GLY A 67 2.66 6.62 -7.97
C GLY A 67 1.24 7.15 -8.17
N LEU A 68 0.43 7.22 -7.10
CA LEU A 68 -0.93 7.75 -7.13
C LEU A 68 -0.96 9.28 -7.03
N VAL A 69 0.11 9.88 -6.50
CA VAL A 69 0.33 11.32 -6.41
C VAL A 69 1.73 11.65 -6.95
N GLU A 70 1.89 12.84 -7.54
CA GLU A 70 3.16 13.30 -8.11
C GLU A 70 4.16 13.74 -7.04
N PHE A 71 3.67 14.34 -5.95
CA PHE A 71 4.50 14.84 -4.86
C PHE A 71 4.08 14.20 -3.54
N PRO A 72 5.01 13.94 -2.61
CA PRO A 72 4.66 13.47 -1.29
C PRO A 72 3.77 14.52 -0.58
N PRO A 73 2.71 14.11 0.12
CA PRO A 73 1.87 15.03 0.85
C PRO A 73 2.68 15.74 1.95
N ASN A 74 2.42 17.03 2.15
CA ASN A 74 3.00 17.79 3.24
C ASN A 74 2.22 17.53 4.55
N GLU A 75 2.27 16.29 5.02
CA GLU A 75 1.52 15.81 6.18
C GLU A 75 2.41 14.95 7.09
N ILE A 76 2.04 14.90 8.38
CA ILE A 76 2.73 14.04 9.35
C ILE A 76 2.29 12.59 9.11
N LEU A 77 3.24 11.75 8.74
CA LEU A 77 2.99 10.33 8.49
C LEU A 77 3.01 9.54 9.80
N HIS A 78 1.90 8.87 10.11
CA HIS A 78 1.74 8.03 11.28
C HIS A 78 2.14 6.56 11.02
N PRO A 79 2.39 5.74 12.05
CA PRO A 79 2.55 4.31 11.89
C PRO A 79 1.32 3.65 11.27
N VAL A 80 1.55 2.60 10.48
CA VAL A 80 0.50 1.75 9.92
C VAL A 80 -0.31 1.10 11.03
N LEU A 81 -1.64 1.15 10.90
CA LEU A 81 -2.59 0.54 11.83
C LEU A 81 -3.06 -0.83 11.32
N PRO A 82 -3.62 -1.69 12.20
CA PRO A 82 -4.18 -2.97 11.79
C PRO A 82 -5.27 -2.79 10.71
N PHE A 83 -4.99 -3.25 9.49
CA PHE A 83 -5.83 -2.97 8.33
C PHE A 83 -7.27 -3.44 8.47
N HIS A 84 -7.50 -4.60 9.07
CA HIS A 84 -8.85 -5.12 9.27
C HIS A 84 -9.69 -4.22 10.20
N GLU A 85 -9.08 -3.60 11.21
CA GLU A 85 -9.72 -2.63 12.09
C GLU A 85 -10.00 -1.32 11.34
N ARG A 86 -9.01 -0.84 10.59
CA ARG A 86 -9.15 0.36 9.74
C ARG A 86 -10.26 0.21 8.73
N LEU A 87 -10.28 -0.89 7.98
CA LEU A 87 -11.30 -1.16 6.99
C LEU A 87 -12.71 -1.16 7.62
N ARG A 88 -12.89 -1.81 8.78
CA ARG A 88 -14.18 -1.79 9.49
C ARG A 88 -14.55 -0.39 9.97
N ALA A 89 -13.60 0.38 10.49
CA ALA A 89 -13.84 1.75 10.96
C ALA A 89 -14.29 2.66 9.82
N ILE A 90 -13.59 2.62 8.68
CA ILE A 90 -13.91 3.43 7.49
C ILE A 90 -15.28 3.04 6.92
N LEU A 91 -15.59 1.74 6.86
CA LEU A 91 -16.90 1.25 6.44
C LEU A 91 -18.02 1.81 7.34
N LYS A 92 -17.81 1.84 8.66
CA LYS A 92 -18.77 2.40 9.62
C LYS A 92 -18.94 3.92 9.41
N GLU A 93 -17.84 4.64 9.27
CA GLU A 93 -17.83 6.09 9.02
C GLU A 93 -18.60 6.44 7.75
N LYS A 94 -18.32 5.72 6.65
CA LYS A 94 -18.95 5.92 5.34
C LYS A 94 -20.34 5.27 5.23
N LYS A 95 -20.88 4.73 6.33
CA LYS A 95 -22.18 4.02 6.38
C LYS A 95 -22.33 2.96 5.29
N MET A 96 -21.23 2.27 4.98
CA MET A 96 -21.12 1.24 3.95
C MET A 96 -20.98 -0.14 4.60
N SER A 97 -21.78 -1.10 4.14
CA SER A 97 -21.67 -2.49 4.58
C SER A 97 -20.53 -3.23 3.87
N GLN A 98 -20.01 -4.29 4.49
CA GLN A 98 -19.02 -5.17 3.86
C GLN A 98 -19.53 -5.77 2.54
N ASN A 99 -20.84 -6.05 2.45
CA ASN A 99 -21.44 -6.59 1.22
C ASN A 99 -21.51 -5.53 0.10
N GLN A 100 -21.78 -4.26 0.44
CA GLN A 100 -21.71 -3.17 -0.54
C GLN A 100 -20.31 -2.98 -1.09
N LEU A 101 -19.29 -2.93 -0.22
CA LEU A 101 -17.90 -2.85 -0.66
C LEU A 101 -17.51 -4.07 -1.52
N ARG A 102 -17.93 -5.27 -1.11
CA ARG A 102 -17.69 -6.51 -1.85
C ARG A 102 -18.26 -6.44 -3.27
N LEU A 103 -19.51 -5.99 -3.41
CA LEU A 103 -20.16 -5.83 -4.71
C LEU A 103 -19.44 -4.77 -5.56
N ARG A 104 -19.05 -3.64 -4.95
CA ARG A 104 -18.32 -2.56 -5.64
C ARG A 104 -16.93 -2.99 -6.14
N LEU A 105 -16.29 -3.91 -5.42
CA LEU A 105 -14.97 -4.47 -5.77
C LEU A 105 -15.06 -5.75 -6.61
N GLU A 106 -16.26 -6.28 -6.85
CA GLU A 106 -16.48 -7.59 -7.47
C GLU A 106 -15.68 -8.71 -6.75
N ALA A 107 -15.50 -8.57 -5.44
CA ALA A 107 -14.74 -9.52 -4.62
C ALA A 107 -15.61 -10.71 -4.19
N SER A 108 -14.98 -11.84 -3.93
CA SER A 108 -15.69 -12.97 -3.31
C SER A 108 -16.01 -12.68 -1.84
N THR A 109 -17.06 -13.32 -1.33
CA THR A 109 -17.42 -13.25 0.10
C THR A 109 -16.28 -13.74 0.99
N SER A 110 -15.57 -14.79 0.57
CA SER A 110 -14.40 -15.32 1.27
C SER A 110 -13.26 -14.31 1.36
N VAL A 111 -12.92 -13.63 0.25
CA VAL A 111 -11.87 -12.60 0.23
C VAL A 111 -12.25 -11.43 1.13
N MET A 112 -13.48 -10.92 1.01
CA MET A 112 -13.96 -9.83 1.86
C MET A 112 -13.90 -10.21 3.34
N TYR A 113 -14.34 -11.42 3.70
CA TYR A 113 -14.26 -11.92 5.06
C TYR A 113 -12.82 -12.03 5.56
N LYS A 114 -11.87 -12.54 4.75
CA LYS A 114 -10.47 -12.65 5.17
C LYS A 114 -9.85 -11.27 5.45
N TRP A 115 -10.13 -10.27 4.62
CA TRP A 115 -9.69 -8.90 4.84
C TRP A 115 -10.30 -8.28 6.09
N THR A 116 -11.63 -8.38 6.26
CA THR A 116 -12.29 -7.75 7.40
C THR A 116 -12.04 -8.51 8.70
N SER A 117 -11.68 -9.79 8.67
CA SER A 117 -11.31 -10.59 9.86
C SER A 117 -9.83 -10.59 10.19
N GLY A 118 -8.98 -9.96 9.37
CA GLY A 118 -7.52 -9.95 9.59
C GLY A 118 -6.82 -11.27 9.25
N LYS A 119 -7.50 -12.19 8.56
CA LYS A 119 -6.92 -13.48 8.12
C LYS A 119 -6.01 -13.35 6.91
N SER A 120 -6.14 -12.26 6.15
CA SER A 120 -5.22 -11.93 5.07
C SER A 120 -5.18 -10.43 4.83
N PHE A 121 -4.12 -9.99 4.17
CA PHE A 121 -3.96 -8.62 3.69
C PHE A 121 -4.20 -8.57 2.17
N PRO A 122 -4.82 -7.51 1.60
CA PRO A 122 -4.93 -7.35 0.14
C PRO A 122 -3.58 -7.16 -0.55
N LEU A 123 -3.45 -7.65 -1.79
CA LEU A 123 -2.33 -7.21 -2.66
C LEU A 123 -2.39 -5.70 -2.90
N LEU A 124 -1.28 -5.06 -3.30
CA LEU A 124 -1.24 -3.61 -3.48
C LEU A 124 -2.29 -3.10 -4.46
N GLU A 125 -2.54 -3.82 -5.55
CA GLU A 125 -3.58 -3.46 -6.52
C GLU A 125 -4.97 -3.50 -5.87
N SER A 126 -5.23 -4.50 -5.04
CA SER A 126 -6.47 -4.60 -4.27
C SER A 126 -6.56 -3.49 -3.22
N LEU A 127 -5.44 -3.12 -2.59
CA LEU A 127 -5.38 -2.03 -1.63
C LEU A 127 -5.76 -0.69 -2.28
N VAL A 128 -5.22 -0.40 -3.47
CA VAL A 128 -5.59 0.77 -4.28
C VAL A 128 -7.06 0.72 -4.68
N ARG A 129 -7.55 -0.44 -5.13
CA ARG A 129 -8.98 -0.60 -5.48
C ARG A 129 -9.90 -0.35 -4.28
N ILE A 130 -9.51 -0.81 -3.09
CA ILE A 130 -10.28 -0.58 -1.85
C ILE A 130 -10.29 0.92 -1.51
N ALA A 131 -9.14 1.60 -1.58
CA ALA A 131 -9.05 3.04 -1.33
C ALA A 131 -9.96 3.82 -2.30
N ASN A 132 -9.88 3.54 -3.60
CA ASN A 132 -10.76 4.13 -4.61
C ASN A 132 -12.26 3.81 -4.38
N ALA A 133 -12.59 2.57 -4.04
CA ALA A 133 -13.97 2.17 -3.76
C ALA A 133 -14.54 2.79 -2.47
N LEU A 134 -13.67 3.22 -1.57
CA LEU A 134 -14.04 3.95 -0.36
C LEU A 134 -13.90 5.45 -0.53
N ASP A 135 -13.39 5.96 -1.66
CA ASP A 135 -13.14 7.38 -1.89
C ASP A 135 -12.23 7.97 -0.78
N CYS A 136 -11.03 7.40 -0.65
CA CYS A 136 -9.96 7.85 0.24
C CYS A 136 -8.57 7.49 -0.32
N SER A 137 -7.50 8.04 0.27
CA SER A 137 -6.12 7.66 -0.02
C SER A 137 -5.76 6.29 0.55
N VAL A 138 -4.70 5.67 0.02
CA VAL A 138 -4.12 4.46 0.62
C VAL A 138 -3.53 4.78 1.98
N ASP A 139 -2.92 5.96 2.12
CA ASP A 139 -2.44 6.46 3.40
C ASP A 139 -3.54 6.49 4.46
N TYR A 140 -4.72 7.05 4.15
CA TYR A 140 -5.85 7.08 5.08
C TYR A 140 -6.39 5.67 5.38
N LEU A 141 -6.46 4.82 4.35
CA LEU A 141 -6.91 3.43 4.47
C LEU A 141 -6.04 2.61 5.44
N ILE A 142 -4.71 2.79 5.40
CA ILE A 142 -3.79 2.08 6.30
C ILE A 142 -3.43 2.88 7.57
N GLY A 143 -4.02 4.06 7.74
CA GLY A 143 -3.92 4.87 8.96
C GLY A 143 -2.68 5.77 9.06
N ARG A 144 -2.00 6.03 7.93
CA ARG A 144 -0.83 6.92 7.85
C ARG A 144 -1.21 8.39 8.00
N VAL A 145 -2.45 8.77 7.66
CA VAL A 145 -3.01 10.12 7.83
C VAL A 145 -4.38 10.04 8.51
N ARG A 146 -4.83 11.13 9.14
CA ARG A 146 -6.06 11.19 9.98
C ARG A 146 -7.09 12.17 9.45
#